data_AF-A0A7S2H8C4-F1
#
_entry.id   AF-A0A7S2H8C4-F1
#
_cell.length_a   1.000
_cell.length_b   1.000
_cell.length_c   1.000
_cell.angle_alpha   90.00
_cell.angle_beta   90.00
_cell.angle_gamma   90.00
#
_symmetry.space_group_name_H-M   'P 1'
#
loop_
_entity.id
_entity.type
_entity.pdbx_description
1 polymer ?
#
loop_
_entity_poly.entity_id
_entity_poly.type
_entity_poly.pdbx_seq_one_letter_code
_entity_poly.pdbx_strand_id
1 'polypeptide(L)'
;GRGWADGNRRASPGLVWMYVFLSLLLPTLIFAASVYSLLTQRSEEELRNTTAPVTYVDFLIDGQEPVRDMEVDHVWVRVPRPTESANAIFASNQFYFQRGHGGYMGTQVWVRKPGKQFSYWLAGAVTHKVIFSIWDGSPSQKALPGLDAVSLRNCKRFGGEGTGAHCSITYPLQLRTKVTVRMEHGGRSQDGQSDIWRGFVKNPYTKETLPLGSILVPDLDGDGFGLLEPYRSGTAFQEYWKTTGCENQALSQVGLYGPYFKERTLLPSRADPRYKRGCSHEEVSACIPGDDVCGKPRVLLSAGGTITASAKEGFDL
;
A
#
# COMPACT_ATOMS: atom_id res chain seq x y z
N GLY A 1 -80.23 -3.48 -0.65
CA GLY A 1 -79.67 -2.39 -1.44
C GLY A 1 -78.33 -1.95 -0.88
N ARG A 2 -77.25 -2.14 -1.65
CA ARG A 2 -75.98 -1.41 -1.55
C ARG A 2 -75.25 -1.66 -2.88
N GLY A 3 -75.32 -0.67 -3.77
CA GLY A 3 -74.75 -0.72 -5.11
C GLY A 3 -73.25 -0.47 -5.09
N TRP A 4 -72.52 -1.26 -5.87
CA TRP A 4 -71.13 -1.00 -6.25
C TRP A 4 -71.14 -0.10 -7.48
N ALA A 5 -70.50 1.06 -7.38
CA ALA A 5 -70.29 1.98 -8.49
C ALA A 5 -68.87 1.78 -9.04
N ASP A 6 -68.79 1.26 -10.27
CA ASP A 6 -67.55 1.11 -11.03
C ASP A 6 -66.99 2.48 -11.43
N GLY A 7 -65.96 2.92 -10.71
CA GLY A 7 -65.19 4.13 -11.00
C GLY A 7 -64.11 3.86 -12.04
N ASN A 8 -64.48 3.92 -13.32
CA ASN A 8 -63.56 3.74 -14.44
C ASN A 8 -62.69 5.00 -14.64
N ARG A 9 -61.64 5.17 -13.82
CA ARG A 9 -60.68 6.27 -13.94
C ARG A 9 -59.70 5.97 -15.08
N ARG A 10 -59.89 6.61 -16.23
CA ARG A 10 -58.89 6.64 -17.32
C ARG A 10 -57.61 7.27 -16.77
N ALA A 11 -56.52 6.51 -16.74
CA ALA A 11 -55.20 7.02 -16.39
C ALA A 11 -54.83 8.18 -17.33
N SER A 12 -54.34 9.29 -16.77
CA SER A 12 -53.94 10.45 -17.55
C SER A 12 -52.78 10.08 -18.50
N PRO A 13 -52.84 10.42 -19.79
CA PRO A 13 -51.83 10.02 -20.77
C PRO A 13 -50.39 10.40 -20.37
N GLY A 14 -50.18 11.46 -19.58
CA GLY A 14 -48.85 11.85 -19.09
C GLY A 14 -48.16 10.81 -18.19
N LEU A 15 -48.92 10.03 -17.41
CA LEU A 15 -48.37 8.97 -16.56
C LEU A 15 -47.84 7.81 -17.40
N VAL A 16 -48.53 7.46 -18.49
CA VAL A 16 -48.09 6.40 -19.41
C VAL A 16 -46.77 6.78 -20.10
N TRP A 17 -46.64 8.02 -20.57
CA TRP A 17 -45.40 8.50 -21.20
C TRP A 17 -44.22 8.55 -20.23
N MET A 18 -44.44 8.91 -18.96
CA MET A 18 -43.39 8.92 -17.93
C MET A 18 -42.89 7.50 -17.61
N TYR A 19 -43.80 6.51 -17.53
CA TYR A 19 -43.42 5.11 -17.33
C TYR A 19 -42.64 4.55 -18.53
N VAL A 20 -43.05 4.87 -19.76
CA VAL A 20 -42.31 4.47 -20.97
C VAL A 20 -40.91 5.09 -20.98
N PHE A 21 -40.78 6.39 -20.67
CA PHE A 21 -39.48 7.06 -20.58
C PHE A 21 -38.57 6.46 -19.50
N LEU A 22 -39.08 6.23 -18.28
CA LEU A 22 -38.28 5.61 -17.22
C LEU A 22 -37.88 4.18 -17.54
N SER A 23 -38.78 3.40 -18.18
CA SER A 23 -38.52 2.01 -18.55
C SER A 23 -37.43 1.86 -19.62
N LEU A 24 -37.20 2.91 -20.43
CA LEU A 24 -36.13 2.95 -21.44
C LEU A 24 -34.83 3.56 -20.89
N LEU A 25 -34.91 4.59 -20.03
CA LEU A 25 -33.72 5.25 -19.48
C LEU A 25 -32.97 4.36 -18.48
N LEU A 26 -33.70 3.65 -17.61
CA LEU A 26 -33.08 2.89 -16.52
C LEU A 26 -32.20 1.73 -17.02
N PRO A 27 -32.63 0.88 -17.98
CA PRO A 27 -31.77 -0.16 -18.55
C PRO A 27 -30.56 0.42 -19.29
N THR A 28 -30.73 1.56 -19.97
CA THR A 28 -29.64 2.21 -20.71
C THR A 28 -28.58 2.75 -19.76
N LEU A 29 -28.97 3.32 -18.63
CA LEU A 29 -28.05 3.78 -17.58
C LEU A 29 -27.34 2.59 -16.89
N ILE A 30 -28.05 1.50 -16.62
CA ILE A 30 -27.48 0.26 -16.06
C ILE A 30 -26.47 -0.35 -17.03
N PHE A 31 -26.80 -0.42 -18.31
CA PHE A 31 -25.91 -0.91 -19.36
C PHE A 31 -24.68 -0.02 -19.51
N ALA A 32 -24.85 1.30 -19.55
CA ALA A 32 -23.73 2.25 -19.62
C ALA A 32 -22.81 2.15 -18.39
N ALA A 33 -23.37 2.02 -17.18
CA ALA A 33 -22.59 1.79 -15.96
C ALA A 33 -21.85 0.44 -15.99
N SER A 34 -22.48 -0.61 -16.52
CA SER A 34 -21.88 -1.94 -16.65
C SER A 34 -20.73 -1.94 -17.67
N VAL A 35 -20.94 -1.33 -18.84
CA VAL A 35 -19.91 -1.16 -19.87
C VAL A 35 -18.76 -0.30 -19.36
N TYR A 36 -19.05 0.79 -18.65
CA TYR A 36 -18.01 1.61 -18.01
C TYR A 36 -17.20 0.80 -16.99
N SER A 37 -17.87 0.02 -16.13
CA SER A 37 -17.21 -0.88 -15.17
C SER A 37 -16.35 -1.96 -15.84
N LEU A 38 -16.78 -2.48 -16.99
CA LEU A 38 -16.05 -3.52 -17.72
C LEU A 38 -14.84 -2.95 -18.46
N LEU A 39 -14.97 -1.74 -19.01
CA LEU A 39 -13.87 -1.01 -19.65
C LEU A 39 -12.82 -0.57 -18.62
N THR A 40 -13.22 -0.11 -17.44
CA THR A 40 -12.27 0.20 -16.36
C THR A 40 -11.54 -1.06 -15.90
N GLN A 41 -12.24 -2.18 -15.70
CA GLN A 41 -11.60 -3.47 -15.35
C GLN A 41 -10.60 -3.95 -16.40
N ARG A 42 -10.94 -3.89 -17.70
CA ARG A 42 -10.04 -4.32 -18.78
C ARG A 42 -8.76 -3.47 -18.86
N SER A 43 -8.88 -2.15 -18.66
CA SER A 43 -7.69 -1.27 -18.58
C SER A 43 -6.82 -1.55 -17.35
N GLU A 44 -7.41 -1.97 -16.23
CA GLU A 44 -6.65 -2.39 -15.04
C GLU A 44 -5.94 -3.72 -15.25
N GLU A 45 -6.51 -4.65 -16.03
CA GLU A 45 -5.91 -5.95 -16.34
C GLU A 45 -4.74 -5.83 -17.34
N GLU A 46 -4.85 -4.96 -18.33
CA GLU A 46 -3.75 -4.68 -19.27
C GLU A 46 -2.57 -3.97 -18.59
N LEU A 47 -2.84 -3.13 -17.57
CA LEU A 47 -1.81 -2.55 -16.69
C LEU A 47 -1.15 -3.58 -15.75
N ARG A 48 -1.77 -4.75 -15.48
CA ARG A 48 -1.20 -5.79 -14.61
C ARG A 48 -0.11 -6.63 -15.28
N ASN A 49 -0.11 -6.73 -16.61
CA ASN A 49 0.89 -7.53 -17.33
C ASN A 49 2.25 -6.82 -17.49
N THR A 50 2.35 -5.53 -17.16
CA THR A 50 3.65 -4.87 -16.99
C THR A 50 4.05 -5.01 -15.54
N THR A 51 5.02 -5.88 -15.25
CA THR A 51 5.65 -5.97 -13.93
C THR A 51 6.06 -4.57 -13.47
N ALA A 52 5.49 -4.09 -12.36
CA ALA A 52 5.87 -2.81 -11.76
C ALA A 52 7.39 -2.76 -11.57
N PRO A 53 8.05 -1.62 -11.85
CA PRO A 53 9.45 -1.44 -11.47
C PRO A 53 9.60 -1.42 -9.96
N VAL A 54 10.57 -2.20 -9.49
CA VAL A 54 10.82 -2.41 -8.07
C VAL A 54 12.31 -2.55 -7.85
N THR A 55 12.84 -1.73 -6.95
CA THR A 55 14.18 -1.88 -6.41
C THR A 55 14.10 -2.67 -5.11
N TYR A 56 14.86 -3.76 -4.99
CA TYR A 56 14.90 -4.59 -3.79
C TYR A 56 16.24 -4.51 -3.07
N VAL A 57 16.21 -4.74 -1.77
CA VAL A 57 17.38 -4.98 -0.93
C VAL A 57 17.07 -6.11 0.02
N ASP A 58 17.96 -7.09 0.10
CA ASP A 58 17.84 -8.19 1.05
C ASP A 58 18.81 -8.01 2.21
N PHE A 59 18.25 -7.94 3.40
CA PHE A 59 18.97 -7.88 4.65
C PHE A 59 19.26 -9.29 5.15
N LEU A 60 20.53 -9.62 5.38
CA LEU A 60 20.93 -10.85 6.08
C LEU A 60 20.82 -10.60 7.58
N ILE A 61 20.03 -11.43 8.26
CA ILE A 61 19.79 -11.32 9.70
C ILE A 61 20.21 -12.63 10.36
N ASP A 62 21.23 -12.56 11.22
CA ASP A 62 21.75 -13.71 11.95
C ASP A 62 20.85 -13.99 13.17
N GLY A 63 19.63 -14.47 12.91
CA GLY A 63 18.64 -14.79 13.92
C GLY A 63 17.68 -15.86 13.43
N GLN A 64 17.82 -17.06 13.99
CA GLN A 64 16.97 -18.22 13.66
C GLN A 64 15.73 -18.30 14.56
N GLU A 65 15.80 -17.74 15.77
CA GLU A 65 14.70 -17.81 16.72
C GLU A 65 13.52 -16.92 16.28
N PRO A 66 12.29 -17.44 16.35
CA PRO A 66 11.09 -16.65 16.07
C PRO A 66 10.94 -15.47 17.03
N VAL A 67 10.35 -14.38 16.56
CA VAL A 67 10.26 -13.11 17.30
C VAL A 67 8.87 -12.51 17.28
N ARG A 68 8.60 -11.67 18.29
CA ARG A 68 7.27 -11.09 18.52
C ARG A 68 7.10 -9.69 17.94
N ASP A 69 8.16 -9.08 17.42
CA ASP A 69 8.12 -7.72 16.92
C ASP A 69 9.07 -7.51 15.75
N MET A 70 8.74 -6.52 14.93
CA MET A 70 9.59 -6.00 13.88
C MET A 70 9.42 -4.48 13.81
N GLU A 71 10.51 -3.76 13.59
CA GLU A 71 10.49 -2.31 13.30
C GLU A 71 11.29 -2.00 12.05
N VAL A 72 10.87 -0.95 11.34
CA VAL A 72 11.63 -0.34 10.25
C VAL A 72 11.55 1.17 10.39
N ASP A 73 12.65 1.87 10.14
CA ASP A 73 12.61 3.32 10.04
C ASP A 73 12.72 3.76 8.58
N HIS A 74 11.80 4.62 8.13
CA HIS A 74 11.80 5.20 6.80
C HIS A 74 12.15 6.69 6.87
N VAL A 75 12.99 7.14 5.95
CA VAL A 75 13.34 8.56 5.76
C VAL A 75 13.15 8.90 4.29
N TRP A 76 12.08 9.61 3.95
CA TRP A 76 11.91 10.09 2.57
C TRP A 76 12.88 11.24 2.32
N VAL A 77 13.85 11.04 1.45
CA VAL A 77 14.81 12.08 1.03
C VAL A 77 14.21 12.90 -0.11
N ARG A 78 13.46 12.23 -0.99
CA ARG A 78 12.71 12.85 -2.07
C ARG A 78 11.40 12.12 -2.31
N VAL A 79 10.31 12.87 -2.31
CA VAL A 79 9.01 12.43 -2.83
C VAL A 79 8.78 13.04 -4.21
N PRO A 80 8.06 12.36 -5.12
CA PRO A 80 7.68 12.96 -6.38
C PRO A 80 6.81 14.21 -6.19
N ARG A 81 6.99 15.18 -7.09
CA ARG A 81 6.09 16.31 -7.21
C ARG A 81 4.82 15.90 -7.97
N PRO A 82 3.69 16.61 -7.76
CA PRO A 82 2.46 16.35 -8.51
C PRO A 82 2.55 16.47 -10.03
N THR A 83 3.59 17.13 -10.53
CA THR A 83 3.87 17.27 -11.97
C THR A 83 4.62 16.07 -12.56
N GLU A 84 5.21 15.22 -11.71
CA GLU A 84 5.94 14.02 -12.15
C GLU A 84 4.96 12.85 -12.33
N SER A 85 5.32 11.90 -13.20
CA SER A 85 4.56 10.67 -13.49
C SER A 85 4.71 9.64 -12.38
N ALA A 86 4.24 9.99 -11.17
CA ALA A 86 3.98 9.03 -10.11
C ALA A 86 2.47 8.98 -9.85
N ASN A 87 1.96 7.76 -9.63
CA ASN A 87 0.61 7.54 -9.13
C ASN A 87 0.68 7.11 -7.67
N ALA A 88 1.48 6.07 -7.38
CA ALA A 88 1.82 5.71 -6.02
C ALA A 88 3.18 5.00 -5.94
N ILE A 89 3.90 5.24 -4.85
CA ILE A 89 5.21 4.65 -4.56
C ILE A 89 5.15 4.02 -3.17
N PHE A 90 5.59 2.77 -3.09
CA PHE A 90 5.52 1.94 -1.90
C PHE A 90 6.94 1.62 -1.46
N ALA A 91 7.35 2.16 -0.33
CA ALA A 91 8.57 1.74 0.35
C ALA A 91 8.14 0.82 1.49
N SER A 92 8.57 -0.44 1.50
CA SER A 92 8.15 -1.41 2.51
C SER A 92 9.20 -2.47 2.78
N ASN A 93 9.07 -3.14 3.91
CA ASN A 93 9.78 -4.36 4.24
C ASN A 93 8.79 -5.53 4.33
N GLN A 94 9.17 -6.65 3.71
CA GLN A 94 8.46 -7.92 3.82
C GLN A 94 8.86 -8.63 5.11
N PHE A 95 7.91 -9.39 5.63
CA PHE A 95 8.12 -10.28 6.76
C PHE A 95 7.41 -11.60 6.54
N TYR A 96 7.86 -12.64 7.23
CA TYR A 96 7.30 -13.98 7.15
C TYR A 96 7.06 -14.54 8.54
N PHE A 97 5.97 -15.29 8.69
CA PHE A 97 5.69 -16.05 9.89
C PHE A 97 6.24 -17.49 9.80
N GLN A 98 6.35 -18.16 10.95
CA GLN A 98 6.73 -19.57 11.05
C GLN A 98 5.79 -20.50 10.26
N ARG A 99 4.51 -20.13 10.17
CA ARG A 99 3.47 -20.84 9.44
C ARG A 99 2.69 -19.87 8.57
N GLY A 100 2.12 -20.35 7.47
CA GLY A 100 1.36 -19.50 6.55
C GLY A 100 2.24 -18.57 5.71
N HIS A 101 1.65 -17.45 5.29
CA HIS A 101 2.31 -16.48 4.42
C HIS A 101 2.98 -15.37 5.23
N GLY A 102 3.38 -14.30 4.57
CA GLY A 102 4.00 -13.16 5.21
C GLY A 102 3.10 -11.94 5.26
N GLY A 103 3.76 -10.81 5.19
CA GLY A 103 3.14 -9.52 5.00
C GLY A 103 4.15 -8.48 4.57
N TYR A 104 3.73 -7.23 4.58
CA TYR A 104 4.63 -6.10 4.44
C TYR A 104 4.20 -4.97 5.34
N MET A 105 5.16 -4.15 5.76
CA MET A 105 4.89 -2.88 6.44
C MET A 105 5.80 -1.79 5.92
N GLY A 106 5.33 -0.55 5.96
CA GLY A 106 6.10 0.56 5.45
C GLY A 106 5.29 1.82 5.22
N THR A 107 5.74 2.61 4.24
CA THR A 107 5.18 3.93 3.92
C THR A 107 4.84 4.02 2.45
N GLN A 108 3.78 4.75 2.13
CA GLN A 108 3.35 5.00 0.76
C GLN A 108 3.26 6.49 0.48
N VAL A 109 3.60 6.86 -0.76
CA VAL A 109 3.41 8.18 -1.31
C VAL A 109 2.44 8.07 -2.47
N TRP A 110 1.31 8.75 -2.38
CA TRP A 110 0.29 8.82 -3.42
C TRP A 110 0.31 10.21 -4.04
N VAL A 111 0.45 10.26 -5.36
CA VAL A 111 0.59 11.53 -6.08
C VAL A 111 -0.61 11.67 -6.99
N ARG A 112 -1.47 12.64 -6.66
CA ARG A 112 -2.61 13.02 -7.49
C ARG A 112 -2.17 14.12 -8.43
N LYS A 113 -2.17 13.84 -9.73
CA LYS A 113 -1.91 14.85 -10.76
C LYS A 113 -2.96 15.97 -10.69
N PRO A 114 -2.56 17.22 -11.04
CA PRO A 114 -3.52 18.28 -11.30
C PRO A 114 -4.57 17.81 -12.32
N GLY A 115 -5.83 18.16 -12.11
CA GLY A 115 -6.92 17.74 -12.98
C GLY A 115 -7.93 18.86 -13.16
N LYS A 116 -8.60 18.87 -14.31
CA LYS A 116 -9.76 19.74 -14.52
C LYS A 116 -10.99 19.10 -13.87
N GLN A 117 -11.60 19.81 -12.92
CA GLN A 117 -12.91 19.47 -12.39
C GLN A 117 -13.81 20.70 -12.57
N PHE A 118 -14.94 20.53 -13.25
CA PHE A 118 -15.89 21.62 -13.55
C PHE A 118 -15.22 22.88 -14.15
N SER A 119 -14.33 22.70 -15.13
CA SER A 119 -13.57 23.79 -15.78
C SER A 119 -12.51 24.51 -14.91
N TYR A 120 -12.33 24.13 -13.65
CA TYR A 120 -11.26 24.64 -12.79
C TYR A 120 -10.08 23.66 -12.71
N TRP A 121 -8.86 24.21 -12.69
CA TRP A 121 -7.65 23.44 -12.44
C TRP A 121 -7.48 23.24 -10.93
N LEU A 122 -7.61 22.00 -10.47
CA LEU A 122 -7.25 21.65 -9.11
C LEU A 122 -5.74 21.42 -9.05
N ALA A 123 -5.09 22.00 -8.04
CA ALA A 123 -3.70 21.67 -7.74
C ALA A 123 -3.58 20.17 -7.46
N GLY A 124 -2.51 19.56 -7.95
CA GLY A 124 -2.17 18.19 -7.57
C GLY A 124 -1.85 18.10 -6.08
N ALA A 125 -1.95 16.90 -5.51
CA ALA A 125 -1.75 16.68 -4.10
C ALA A 125 -0.87 15.45 -3.87
N VAL A 126 0.00 15.52 -2.86
CA VAL A 126 0.76 14.37 -2.37
C VAL A 126 0.14 13.94 -1.04
N THR A 127 -0.28 12.67 -0.96
CA THR A 127 -0.80 12.07 0.26
C THR A 127 0.14 10.98 0.72
N HIS A 128 0.41 10.96 2.01
CA HIS A 128 1.32 10.01 2.62
C HIS A 128 0.55 9.03 3.50
N LYS A 129 0.92 7.76 3.47
CA LYS A 129 0.33 6.73 4.33
C LYS A 129 1.40 5.89 4.99
N VAL A 130 1.04 5.33 6.14
CA VAL A 130 1.77 4.22 6.77
C VAL A 130 0.85 3.02 6.73
N ILE A 131 1.40 1.85 6.43
CA ILE A 131 0.63 0.62 6.23
C ILE A 131 1.33 -0.56 6.90
N PHE A 132 0.53 -1.51 7.39
CA PHE A 132 0.96 -2.89 7.59
C PHE A 132 -0.11 -3.83 7.05
N SER A 133 0.33 -4.92 6.43
CA SER A 133 -0.50 -5.86 5.68
C SER A 133 -0.08 -7.28 6.00
N ILE A 134 -1.04 -8.20 6.12
CA ILE A 134 -0.81 -9.64 6.29
C ILE A 134 -1.65 -10.38 5.23
N TRP A 135 -1.01 -11.26 4.47
CA TRP A 135 -1.71 -12.12 3.51
C TRP A 135 -2.50 -13.22 4.22
N ASP A 136 -3.50 -13.77 3.54
CA ASP A 136 -4.17 -15.00 3.97
C ASP A 136 -3.18 -16.16 4.01
N GLY A 137 -3.37 -17.08 4.96
CA GLY A 137 -2.61 -18.33 5.03
C GLY A 137 -3.10 -19.33 4.00
N SER A 138 -4.41 -19.29 3.71
CA SER A 138 -5.06 -20.06 2.65
C SER A 138 -6.47 -19.49 2.38
N PRO A 139 -7.22 -19.98 1.38
CA PRO A 139 -8.62 -19.61 1.19
C PRO A 139 -9.54 -19.80 2.41
N SER A 140 -9.24 -20.76 3.30
CA SER A 140 -9.99 -21.01 4.55
C SER A 140 -9.40 -20.29 5.77
N GLN A 141 -8.13 -19.91 5.74
CA GLN A 141 -7.43 -19.21 6.83
C GLN A 141 -7.20 -17.74 6.44
N LYS A 142 -8.25 -16.93 6.57
CA LYS A 142 -8.26 -15.53 6.16
C LYS A 142 -7.77 -14.60 7.26
N ALA A 143 -6.81 -13.74 6.98
CA ALA A 143 -6.43 -12.66 7.88
C ALA A 143 -7.57 -11.62 7.98
N LEU A 144 -8.06 -11.27 9.16
CA LEU A 144 -9.21 -10.39 9.31
C LEU A 144 -8.82 -9.08 9.99
N PRO A 145 -9.43 -7.93 9.63
CA PRO A 145 -9.38 -6.74 10.47
C PRO A 145 -9.76 -7.05 11.92
N GLY A 146 -9.05 -6.46 12.88
CA GLY A 146 -9.42 -6.48 14.29
C GLY A 146 -10.80 -5.84 14.53
N LEU A 147 -11.40 -6.20 15.68
CA LEU A 147 -12.74 -5.74 16.06
C LEU A 147 -12.72 -4.47 16.93
N ASP A 148 -11.55 -3.99 17.33
CA ASP A 148 -11.43 -2.74 18.08
C ASP A 148 -11.73 -1.51 17.21
N ALA A 149 -12.08 -0.39 17.84
CA ALA A 149 -12.53 0.81 17.14
C ALA A 149 -11.47 1.44 16.21
N VAL A 150 -10.18 1.23 16.49
CA VAL A 150 -9.09 1.71 15.60
C VAL A 150 -9.05 0.82 14.36
N SER A 151 -9.10 -0.50 14.55
CA SER A 151 -9.08 -1.47 13.47
C SER A 151 -10.28 -1.36 12.53
N LEU A 152 -11.49 -1.23 13.06
CA LEU A 152 -12.70 -1.04 12.26
C LEU A 152 -12.66 0.20 11.35
N ARG A 153 -11.86 1.21 11.73
CA ARG A 153 -11.69 2.45 10.96
C ARG A 153 -10.60 2.35 9.91
N ASN A 154 -9.48 1.73 10.28
CA ASN A 154 -8.23 1.82 9.52
C ASN A 154 -7.90 0.56 8.75
N CYS A 155 -8.54 -0.56 9.08
CA CYS A 155 -8.22 -1.87 8.54
C CYS A 155 -9.31 -2.38 7.60
N LYS A 156 -8.89 -3.07 6.53
CA LYS A 156 -9.79 -3.69 5.56
C LYS A 156 -9.13 -4.88 4.88
N ARG A 157 -9.96 -5.68 4.22
CA ARG A 157 -9.51 -6.75 3.33
C ARG A 157 -8.93 -6.17 2.04
N PHE A 158 -7.93 -6.85 1.47
CA PHE A 158 -7.38 -6.54 0.15
C PHE A 158 -7.37 -7.76 -0.77
N GLY A 159 -7.21 -7.49 -2.06
CA GLY A 159 -7.16 -8.47 -3.15
C GLY A 159 -6.20 -8.02 -4.27
N GLY A 160 -6.17 -8.75 -5.38
CA GLY A 160 -5.43 -8.38 -6.60
C GLY A 160 -4.07 -9.05 -6.73
N GLU A 161 -3.26 -9.01 -5.68
CA GLU A 161 -1.93 -9.65 -5.58
C GLU A 161 -1.94 -10.68 -4.45
N GLY A 162 -2.87 -11.62 -4.56
CA GLY A 162 -3.32 -12.44 -3.44
C GLY A 162 -4.41 -11.74 -2.63
N THR A 163 -4.76 -12.31 -1.48
CA THR A 163 -5.80 -11.79 -0.58
C THR A 163 -5.27 -11.72 0.85
N GLY A 164 -5.78 -10.78 1.63
CA GLY A 164 -5.30 -10.54 2.99
C GLY A 164 -6.04 -9.39 3.69
N ALA A 165 -5.50 -8.93 4.81
CA ALA A 165 -5.94 -7.72 5.50
C ALA A 165 -4.79 -6.73 5.62
N HIS A 166 -5.12 -5.44 5.62
CA HIS A 166 -4.17 -4.39 5.93
C HIS A 166 -4.80 -3.32 6.80
N CYS A 167 -3.98 -2.62 7.57
CA CYS A 167 -4.35 -1.40 8.25
C CYS A 167 -3.48 -0.26 7.73
N SER A 168 -4.11 0.87 7.42
CA SER A 168 -3.39 2.04 6.94
C SER A 168 -4.00 3.31 7.47
N ILE A 169 -3.17 4.30 7.76
CA ILE A 169 -3.59 5.65 8.12
C ILE A 169 -2.91 6.67 7.21
N THR A 170 -3.58 7.78 6.96
CA THR A 170 -2.91 8.97 6.43
C THR A 170 -1.96 9.49 7.51
N TYR A 171 -0.69 9.68 7.15
CA TYR A 171 0.33 10.12 8.09
C TYR A 171 1.22 11.16 7.41
N PRO A 172 1.37 12.38 7.94
CA PRO A 172 2.06 13.47 7.24
C PRO A 172 3.58 13.27 7.27
N LEU A 173 4.10 12.39 6.41
CA LEU A 173 5.54 12.19 6.26
C LEU A 173 6.21 13.51 5.89
N GLN A 174 7.27 13.84 6.62
CA GLN A 174 8.11 14.99 6.34
C GLN A 174 9.42 14.49 5.73
N LEU A 175 9.93 15.23 4.75
CA LEU A 175 11.22 14.90 4.15
C LEU A 175 12.31 14.92 5.21
N ARG A 176 13.29 14.02 5.06
CA ARG A 176 14.46 13.87 5.95
C ARG A 176 14.10 13.63 7.41
N THR A 177 12.87 13.19 7.68
CA THR A 177 12.40 12.88 9.02
C THR A 177 12.21 11.38 9.15
N LYS A 178 12.79 10.80 10.21
CA LYS A 178 12.76 9.36 10.48
C LYS A 178 11.43 8.94 11.08
N VAL A 179 10.68 8.11 10.36
CA VAL A 179 9.40 7.56 10.82
C VAL A 179 9.56 6.07 11.07
N THR A 180 9.30 5.64 12.29
CA THR A 180 9.37 4.21 12.67
C THR A 180 8.00 3.58 12.48
N VAL A 181 7.95 2.51 11.71
CA VAL A 181 6.79 1.62 11.58
C VAL A 181 7.11 0.35 12.36
N ARG A 182 6.21 -0.04 13.26
CA ARG A 182 6.37 -1.22 14.13
C ARG A 182 5.18 -2.14 13.95
N MET A 183 5.42 -3.44 13.98
CA MET A 183 4.40 -4.44 14.23
C MET A 183 4.79 -5.32 15.40
N GLU A 184 3.81 -5.80 16.16
CA GLU A 184 4.06 -6.73 17.27
C GLU A 184 2.91 -7.70 17.50
N HIS A 185 3.24 -8.84 18.08
CA HIS A 185 2.30 -9.87 18.49
C HIS A 185 1.56 -9.43 19.76
N GLY A 186 0.27 -9.17 19.62
CA GLY A 186 -0.63 -8.69 20.66
C GLY A 186 -1.27 -9.78 21.53
N GLY A 187 -0.89 -11.05 21.33
CA GLY A 187 -1.47 -12.21 22.01
C GLY A 187 -2.58 -12.87 21.21
N ARG A 188 -3.43 -13.64 21.90
CA ARG A 188 -4.55 -14.38 21.30
C ARG A 188 -5.85 -13.57 21.36
N SER A 189 -6.76 -13.83 20.41
CA SER A 189 -8.15 -13.38 20.46
C SER A 189 -8.87 -13.96 21.69
N GLN A 190 -9.99 -13.35 22.07
CA GLN A 190 -10.75 -13.76 23.26
C GLN A 190 -11.30 -15.20 23.16
N ASP A 191 -11.65 -15.64 21.96
CA ASP A 191 -12.07 -17.02 21.66
C ASP A 191 -10.88 -17.99 21.52
N GLY A 192 -9.65 -17.47 21.55
CA GLY A 192 -8.43 -18.24 21.39
C GLY A 192 -8.30 -18.91 20.02
N GLN A 193 -8.97 -18.44 18.97
CA GLN A 193 -8.93 -19.01 17.61
C GLN A 193 -8.02 -18.23 16.64
N SER A 194 -7.42 -17.12 17.08
CA SER A 194 -6.57 -16.28 16.24
C SER A 194 -5.46 -15.60 17.05
N ASP A 195 -4.32 -15.39 16.40
CA ASP A 195 -3.32 -14.46 16.87
C ASP A 195 -3.73 -13.03 16.51
N ILE A 196 -3.33 -12.07 17.33
CA ILE A 196 -3.53 -10.65 17.08
C ILE A 196 -2.19 -10.02 16.73
N TRP A 197 -2.08 -9.43 15.56
CA TRP A 197 -0.91 -8.62 15.18
C TRP A 197 -1.30 -7.15 15.14
N ARG A 198 -0.57 -6.31 15.87
CA ARG A 198 -0.84 -4.87 15.97
C ARG A 198 0.22 -4.09 15.22
N GLY A 199 -0.20 -3.06 14.48
CA GLY A 199 0.71 -2.14 13.80
C GLY A 199 0.67 -0.75 14.40
N PHE A 200 1.82 -0.08 14.40
CA PHE A 200 2.02 1.24 14.98
C PHE A 200 2.95 2.11 14.12
N VAL A 201 2.79 3.42 14.24
CA VAL A 201 3.76 4.40 13.77
C VAL A 201 4.20 5.29 14.92
N LYS A 202 5.51 5.47 15.09
CA LYS A 202 6.06 6.35 16.11
C LYS A 202 6.34 7.74 15.53
N ASN A 203 5.81 8.77 16.17
CA ASN A 203 6.09 10.15 15.81
C ASN A 203 7.55 10.50 16.12
N PRO A 204 8.33 10.98 15.13
CA PRO A 204 9.74 11.31 15.33
C PRO A 204 9.97 12.39 16.39
N TYR A 205 9.05 13.34 16.49
CA TYR A 205 9.18 14.53 17.31
C TYR A 205 8.62 14.31 18.71
N THR A 206 7.36 13.88 18.81
CA THR A 206 6.69 13.71 20.10
C THR A 206 7.02 12.37 20.76
N LYS A 207 7.60 11.42 20.00
CA LYS A 207 7.82 10.02 20.40
C LYS A 207 6.53 9.25 20.70
N GLU A 208 5.37 9.86 20.48
CA GLU A 208 4.06 9.23 20.63
C GLU A 208 3.89 8.10 19.61
N THR A 209 3.29 7.00 20.06
CA THR A 209 2.96 5.85 19.22
C THR A 209 1.50 5.93 18.81
N LEU A 210 1.24 6.05 17.50
CA LEU A 210 -0.11 6.02 16.95
C LEU A 210 -0.43 4.60 16.45
N PRO A 211 -1.55 4.00 16.88
CA PRO A 211 -1.96 2.69 16.39
C PRO A 211 -2.49 2.79 14.96
N LEU A 212 -2.00 1.93 14.08
CA LEU A 212 -2.61 1.71 12.76
C LEU A 212 -3.88 0.87 12.92
N GLY A 213 -3.84 -0.14 13.80
CA GLY A 213 -4.91 -1.09 14.04
C GLY A 213 -4.32 -2.48 14.32
N SER A 214 -5.18 -3.49 14.29
CA SER A 214 -4.84 -4.88 14.49
C SER A 214 -5.41 -5.77 13.39
N ILE A 215 -4.74 -6.89 13.13
CA ILE A 215 -5.15 -7.94 12.22
C ILE A 215 -5.21 -9.24 13.01
N LEU A 216 -6.36 -9.92 12.93
CA LEU A 216 -6.59 -11.25 13.45
C LEU A 216 -6.10 -12.27 12.43
N VAL A 217 -5.27 -13.20 12.88
CA VAL A 217 -4.68 -14.24 12.06
C VAL A 217 -5.16 -15.60 12.56
N PRO A 218 -6.06 -16.28 11.84
CA PRO A 218 -6.69 -17.50 12.31
C PRO A 218 -5.69 -18.66 12.41
N ASP A 219 -6.04 -19.64 13.22
CA ASP A 219 -5.19 -20.79 13.47
C ASP A 219 -4.87 -21.62 12.23
N LEU A 220 -3.58 -21.87 12.08
CA LEU A 220 -3.04 -22.97 11.29
C LEU A 220 -2.42 -23.97 12.27
N ASP A 221 -3.15 -25.06 12.52
CA ASP A 221 -2.79 -26.11 13.48
C ASP A 221 -2.64 -25.60 14.93
N GLY A 222 -3.54 -24.69 15.36
CA GLY A 222 -3.70 -24.26 16.75
C GLY A 222 -2.84 -23.08 17.23
N ASP A 223 -1.90 -22.59 16.41
CA ASP A 223 -0.95 -21.52 16.80
C ASP A 223 -0.98 -20.32 15.83
N GLY A 224 -2.13 -19.94 15.28
CA GLY A 224 -2.19 -18.85 14.29
C GLY A 224 -1.28 -19.14 13.09
N PHE A 225 -0.57 -18.10 12.64
CA PHE A 225 0.55 -18.24 11.71
C PHE A 225 1.89 -18.39 12.47
N GLY A 226 1.87 -18.40 13.80
CA GLY A 226 3.07 -18.38 14.63
C GLY A 226 3.74 -17.01 14.67
N LEU A 227 5.00 -16.99 15.11
CA LEU A 227 5.79 -15.77 15.27
C LEU A 227 6.55 -15.41 13.98
N LEU A 228 7.20 -14.25 13.96
CA LEU A 228 7.99 -13.80 12.80
C LEU A 228 9.30 -14.58 12.70
N GLU A 229 9.75 -14.88 11.49
CA GLU A 229 11.04 -15.50 11.19
C GLU A 229 12.03 -14.44 10.66
N PRO A 230 12.98 -13.94 11.50
CA PRO A 230 13.84 -12.83 11.11
C PRO A 230 14.68 -13.13 9.87
N TYR A 231 15.26 -14.33 9.78
CA TYR A 231 16.11 -14.74 8.66
C TYR A 231 15.41 -14.75 7.29
N ARG A 232 14.06 -14.77 7.24
CA ARG A 232 13.26 -14.63 6.02
C ARG A 232 12.70 -13.22 5.83
N SER A 233 12.63 -12.43 6.90
CA SER A 233 11.97 -11.13 6.96
C SER A 233 12.92 -9.96 6.62
N GLY A 234 13.85 -10.21 5.70
CA GLY A 234 14.94 -9.31 5.34
C GLY A 234 14.71 -8.51 4.06
N THR A 235 13.65 -8.76 3.29
CA THR A 235 13.49 -8.08 1.98
C THR A 235 12.83 -6.72 2.15
N ALA A 236 13.52 -5.65 1.79
CA ALA A 236 12.95 -4.33 1.59
C ALA A 236 12.80 -4.00 0.10
N PHE A 237 11.83 -3.15 -0.21
CA PHE A 237 11.59 -2.76 -1.59
C PHE A 237 11.01 -1.35 -1.72
N GLN A 238 11.26 -0.75 -2.88
CA GLN A 238 10.63 0.46 -3.37
C GLN A 238 9.94 0.16 -4.70
N GLU A 239 8.62 0.18 -4.71
CA GLU A 239 7.78 -0.20 -5.87
C GLU A 239 6.95 0.97 -6.39
N TYR A 240 6.83 1.05 -7.72
CA TYR A 240 6.01 2.03 -8.42
C TYR A 240 4.70 1.41 -8.91
N TRP A 241 3.64 1.67 -8.16
CA TRP A 241 2.31 1.17 -8.48
C TRP A 241 1.68 1.94 -9.65
N LYS A 242 1.12 1.22 -10.62
CA LYS A 242 0.44 1.76 -11.83
C LYS A 242 1.35 2.51 -12.82
N THR A 243 2.61 2.10 -12.97
CA THR A 243 3.48 2.60 -14.05
C THR A 243 3.71 1.50 -15.08
N THR A 244 3.72 1.85 -16.36
CA THR A 244 3.81 0.89 -17.49
C THR A 244 5.25 0.52 -17.86
N GLY A 245 6.18 0.59 -16.91
CA GLY A 245 7.61 0.32 -17.13
C GLY A 245 8.53 1.31 -16.41
N CYS A 246 9.83 1.15 -16.62
CA CYS A 246 10.91 1.91 -15.95
C CYS A 246 11.07 3.34 -16.50
N GLU A 247 10.59 3.59 -17.73
CA GLU A 247 10.70 4.88 -18.39
C GLU A 247 9.75 5.91 -17.77
N ASN A 248 10.24 7.15 -17.64
CA ASN A 248 9.46 8.28 -17.12
C ASN A 248 8.86 8.06 -15.73
N GLN A 249 9.47 7.21 -14.91
CA GLN A 249 9.08 7.13 -13.52
C GLN A 249 9.50 8.39 -12.79
N ALA A 250 8.66 8.87 -11.87
CA ALA A 250 9.09 10.00 -11.05
C ALA A 250 10.27 9.60 -10.17
N LEU A 251 11.27 10.48 -10.06
CA LEU A 251 12.41 10.20 -9.19
C LEU A 251 11.94 10.25 -7.73
N SER A 252 12.24 9.19 -6.97
CA SER A 252 12.03 9.17 -5.54
C SER A 252 13.14 8.44 -4.79
N GLN A 253 13.36 8.86 -3.56
CA GLN A 253 14.48 8.39 -2.74
C GLN A 253 14.01 8.17 -1.30
N VAL A 254 14.19 6.96 -0.80
CA VAL A 254 13.82 6.56 0.56
C VAL A 254 14.99 5.87 1.24
N GLY A 255 15.39 6.44 2.38
CA GLY A 255 16.31 5.82 3.32
C GLY A 255 15.57 4.82 4.20
N LEU A 256 16.17 3.66 4.40
CA LEU A 256 15.68 2.58 5.24
C LEU A 256 16.71 2.31 6.33
N TYR A 257 16.24 2.16 7.56
CA TYR A 257 17.01 1.65 8.68
C TYR A 257 16.33 0.38 9.20
N GLY A 258 17.11 -0.69 9.35
CA GLY A 258 16.60 -1.99 9.76
C GLY A 258 16.48 -2.95 8.57
N PRO A 259 15.64 -3.99 8.66
CA PRO A 259 14.64 -4.22 9.70
C PRO A 259 15.26 -4.57 11.06
N TYR A 260 14.56 -4.22 12.13
CA TYR A 260 14.93 -4.46 13.52
C TYR A 260 13.98 -5.49 14.13
N PHE A 261 14.49 -6.36 15.00
CA PHE A 261 13.66 -7.32 15.75
C PHE A 261 14.09 -7.35 17.23
N LYS A 262 13.26 -7.97 18.09
CA LYS A 262 13.53 -8.09 19.53
C LYS A 262 13.83 -6.74 20.15
N GLU A 263 12.93 -5.77 19.97
CA GLU A 263 13.10 -4.41 20.48
C GLU A 263 14.42 -3.77 19.98
N ARG A 264 14.73 -4.01 18.70
CA ARG A 264 15.92 -3.52 18.00
C ARG A 264 17.25 -4.09 18.48
N THR A 265 17.26 -5.16 19.28
CA THR A 265 18.49 -5.85 19.67
C THR A 265 19.03 -6.79 18.59
N LEU A 266 18.16 -7.26 17.69
CA LEU A 266 18.55 -8.05 16.52
C LEU A 266 18.56 -7.17 15.27
N LEU A 267 19.73 -7.08 14.63
CA LEU A 267 20.04 -6.20 13.51
C LEU A 267 20.52 -7.01 12.30
N PRO A 268 20.34 -6.50 11.07
CA PRO A 268 20.96 -7.09 9.89
C PRO A 268 22.48 -7.00 9.96
N SER A 269 23.15 -8.12 9.71
CA SER A 269 24.61 -8.17 9.54
C SER A 269 25.04 -7.82 8.12
N ARG A 270 24.11 -7.85 7.15
CA ARG A 270 24.35 -7.49 5.74
C ARG A 270 23.12 -6.92 5.05
N ALA A 271 23.35 -6.14 4.00
CA ALA A 271 22.34 -5.67 3.07
C ALA A 271 22.89 -5.87 1.65
N ASP A 272 22.15 -6.58 0.81
CA ASP A 272 22.53 -6.91 -0.56
C ASP A 272 21.50 -6.32 -1.53
N PRO A 273 21.88 -5.39 -2.42
CA PRO A 273 20.95 -4.87 -3.40
C PRO A 273 20.57 -5.95 -4.41
N ARG A 274 19.29 -5.98 -4.79
CA ARG A 274 18.76 -6.81 -5.87
C ARG A 274 18.02 -5.93 -6.85
N TYR A 275 18.62 -5.77 -8.02
CA TYR A 275 18.06 -4.99 -9.12
C TYR A 275 17.15 -5.86 -9.97
N LYS A 276 15.96 -5.36 -10.29
CA LYS A 276 15.11 -6.04 -11.26
C LYS A 276 15.69 -5.85 -12.65
N ARG A 277 15.75 -6.92 -13.44
CA ARG A 277 16.25 -6.84 -14.82
C ARG A 277 15.35 -5.90 -15.63
N GLY A 278 15.95 -4.88 -16.25
CA GLY A 278 15.27 -4.01 -17.22
C GLY A 278 15.08 -2.55 -16.79
N CYS A 279 15.35 -2.18 -15.53
CA CYS A 279 15.33 -0.77 -15.10
C CYS A 279 16.75 -0.27 -14.83
N SER A 280 17.25 0.64 -15.67
CA SER A 280 18.60 1.22 -15.55
C SER A 280 18.68 2.37 -14.55
N HIS A 281 17.54 2.83 -14.02
CA HIS A 281 17.43 4.00 -13.14
C HIS A 281 17.28 3.64 -11.65
N GLU A 282 17.70 2.44 -11.26
CA GLU A 282 17.68 1.99 -9.86
C GLU A 282 19.09 2.09 -9.27
N GLU A 283 19.21 2.76 -8.13
CA GLU A 283 20.45 2.89 -7.38
C GLU A 283 20.20 2.55 -5.91
N VAL A 284 21.14 1.79 -5.34
CA VAL A 284 21.15 1.46 -3.92
C VAL A 284 22.46 1.96 -3.33
N SER A 285 22.38 2.80 -2.31
CA SER A 285 23.54 3.34 -1.61
C SER A 285 23.51 2.99 -0.13
N ALA A 286 24.68 2.83 0.49
CA ALA A 286 24.81 2.63 1.93
C ALA A 286 24.75 3.94 2.74
N CYS A 287 24.64 5.10 2.06
CA CYS A 287 24.60 6.42 2.68
C CYS A 287 23.23 7.06 2.49
N ILE A 288 22.62 7.55 3.57
CA ILE A 288 21.38 8.33 3.51
C ILE A 288 21.74 9.82 3.61
N PRO A 289 21.40 10.66 2.62
CA PRO A 289 21.73 12.08 2.67
C PRO A 289 21.23 12.78 3.93
N GLY A 290 22.15 13.37 4.69
CA GLY A 290 21.89 14.03 5.97
C GLY A 290 22.31 13.20 7.19
N ASP A 291 22.70 11.94 7.00
CA ASP A 291 23.35 11.15 8.04
C ASP A 291 24.87 11.32 7.99
N ASP A 292 25.50 11.38 9.16
CA ASP A 292 26.97 11.43 9.31
C ASP A 292 27.64 10.06 9.11
N VAL A 293 26.85 8.98 9.03
CA VAL A 293 27.36 7.60 9.00
C VAL A 293 26.73 6.82 7.86
N CYS A 294 27.59 6.21 7.04
CA CYS A 294 27.20 5.23 6.02
C CYS A 294 27.34 3.80 6.54
N GLY A 295 26.70 2.86 5.86
CA GLY A 295 26.82 1.44 6.14
C GLY A 295 25.67 0.88 6.99
N LYS A 296 25.75 -0.42 7.20
CA LYS A 296 24.67 -1.25 7.74
C LYS A 296 24.16 -0.74 9.10
N PRO A 297 22.85 -0.86 9.40
CA PRO A 297 21.77 -1.39 8.55
C PRO A 297 21.05 -0.27 7.79
N ARG A 298 21.80 0.66 7.19
CA ARG A 298 21.25 1.81 6.44
C ARG A 298 21.34 1.56 4.95
N VAL A 299 20.25 1.82 4.25
CA VAL A 299 20.20 1.73 2.80
C VAL A 299 19.34 2.85 2.24
N LEU A 300 19.86 3.56 1.24
CA LEU A 300 19.10 4.48 0.41
C LEU A 300 18.67 3.74 -0.86
N LEU A 301 17.37 3.59 -1.03
CA LEU A 301 16.77 3.20 -2.32
C LEU A 301 16.51 4.48 -3.12
N SER A 302 17.04 4.53 -4.33
CA SER A 302 16.75 5.57 -5.32
C SER A 302 16.24 4.91 -6.59
N ALA A 303 15.11 5.37 -7.10
CA ALA A 303 14.52 4.81 -8.31
C ALA A 303 13.80 5.87 -9.14
N GLY A 304 13.61 5.55 -10.42
CA GLY A 304 13.01 6.42 -11.42
C GLY A 304 13.88 7.62 -11.80
N GLY A 305 13.24 8.65 -12.34
CA GLY A 305 13.89 9.78 -13.00
C GLY A 305 14.03 9.55 -14.50
N THR A 306 14.03 10.65 -15.25
CA THR A 306 14.37 10.65 -16.68
C THR A 306 15.62 11.49 -16.85
N ILE A 307 16.64 10.94 -17.50
CA ILE A 307 17.75 11.74 -18.02
C ILE A 307 17.29 12.29 -19.37
N THR A 308 16.72 13.48 -19.38
CA THR A 308 16.47 14.20 -20.64
C THR A 308 17.74 14.95 -21.00
N ALA A 309 18.28 14.73 -22.20
CA ALA A 309 19.27 15.64 -22.77
C ALA A 309 18.62 17.03 -22.81
N SER A 310 19.08 17.97 -21.98
CA SER A 310 18.71 19.35 -22.17
C SER A 310 19.55 19.85 -23.33
N ALA A 311 18.99 19.85 -24.54
CA ALA A 311 19.50 20.73 -25.57
C ALA A 311 19.27 22.14 -25.03
N LYS A 312 20.30 22.76 -24.45
CA LYS A 312 20.31 24.22 -24.36
C LYS A 312 20.14 24.68 -25.78
N GLU A 313 19.06 25.41 -26.08
CA GLU A 313 18.90 26.07 -27.36
C GLU A 313 20.19 26.84 -27.68
N GLY A 314 21.00 26.28 -28.58
CA GLY A 314 22.11 26.99 -29.22
C GLY A 314 23.53 26.44 -29.10
N PHE A 315 23.91 25.59 -28.12
CA PHE A 315 25.33 25.19 -28.00
C PHE A 315 25.55 23.88 -27.26
N ASP A 316 25.26 22.75 -27.89
CA ASP A 316 26.02 21.51 -27.65
C ASP A 316 25.90 20.63 -28.91
N LEU A 317 26.98 20.61 -29.69
CA LEU A 317 27.29 19.64 -30.75
C LEU A 317 28.13 18.52 -30.14
#